data_AF-A0A059L6X0-F1
#
_entry.id   AF-A0A059L6X0-F1
#
_cell.length_a   1.000
_cell.length_b   1.000
_cell.length_c   1.000
_cell.angle_alpha   90.00
_cell.angle_beta   90.00
_cell.angle_gamma   90.00
#
_symmetry.space_group_name_H-M   'P 1'
#
loop_
_entity.id
_entity.type
_entity.pdbx_description
1 polymer ?
#
loop_
_entity_poly.entity_id
_entity_poly.type
_entity_poly.pdbx_seq_one_letter_code
_entity_poly.pdbx_strand_id
1 'polypeptide(L)'
;MSSQELTREIITDWAYGRAVIDLAESDCDGDVASFDNAVINIFGVKGLLEFAADPDCPNRRYFVDRFVTLFLWIFRSNGELPFHFSRFLGIKSREDYKFETEARAEKIYDVCLVLDSMRLIKDPAIQSLYKQLLDFRHDYRGGSRDFYYRSWGALDLELFNDDAIR
;
A
#
# COMPACT_ATOMS: atom_id res chain seq x y z
N MET A 1 7.70 -19.02 -16.94
CA MET A 1 7.17 -17.73 -16.47
C MET A 1 6.30 -17.19 -17.59
N SER A 2 5.00 -17.04 -17.32
CA SER A 2 4.06 -16.39 -18.23
C SER A 2 4.52 -14.94 -18.42
N SER A 3 4.84 -14.55 -19.65
CA SER A 3 5.28 -13.20 -20.02
C SER A 3 4.06 -12.31 -20.29
N GLN A 4 3.08 -12.31 -19.38
CA GLN A 4 1.95 -11.39 -19.50
C GLN A 4 2.45 -9.99 -19.14
N GLU A 5 2.55 -9.11 -20.13
CA GLU A 5 2.87 -7.71 -19.89
C GLU A 5 1.70 -7.06 -19.15
N LEU A 6 1.94 -6.66 -17.89
CA LEU A 6 0.92 -6.03 -17.06
C LEU A 6 0.79 -4.57 -17.44
N THR A 7 -0.37 -4.19 -17.99
CA THR A 7 -0.73 -2.80 -18.26
C THR A 7 -1.78 -2.30 -17.27
N ARG A 8 -2.00 -0.98 -17.28
CA ARG A 8 -3.07 -0.35 -16.50
C ARG A 8 -4.43 -0.95 -16.83
N GLU A 9 -4.72 -1.16 -18.11
CA GLU A 9 -5.99 -1.67 -18.60
C GLU A 9 -6.21 -3.11 -18.13
N ILE A 10 -5.19 -3.97 -18.26
CA ILE A 10 -5.28 -5.38 -17.87
C ILE A 10 -5.54 -5.53 -16.37
N ILE A 11 -4.82 -4.78 -15.53
CA ILE A 11 -5.03 -4.81 -14.08
C ILE A 11 -6.40 -4.22 -13.71
N THR A 12 -6.86 -3.20 -14.43
CA THR A 12 -8.20 -2.64 -14.22
C THR A 12 -9.27 -3.67 -14.57
N ASP A 13 -9.14 -4.40 -15.67
CA ASP A 13 -10.06 -5.46 -16.04
C ASP A 13 -10.03 -6.59 -15.03
N TRP A 14 -8.86 -6.98 -14.51
CA TRP A 14 -8.79 -7.92 -13.39
C TRP A 14 -9.45 -7.37 -12.12
N ALA A 15 -9.26 -6.09 -11.79
CA ALA A 15 -9.88 -5.45 -10.63
C ALA A 15 -11.41 -5.58 -10.64
N TYR A 16 -12.01 -5.49 -11.83
CA TYR A 16 -13.46 -5.63 -12.05
C TYR A 16 -13.90 -7.04 -12.50
N GLY A 17 -13.07 -8.06 -12.33
CA GLY A 17 -13.42 -9.46 -12.66
C GLY A 17 -13.64 -9.73 -14.16
N ARG A 18 -13.13 -8.87 -15.03
CA ARG A 18 -13.19 -8.99 -16.50
C ARG A 18 -11.98 -9.71 -17.10
N ALA A 19 -10.92 -9.90 -16.34
CA ALA A 19 -9.72 -10.61 -16.76
C ALA A 19 -9.16 -11.50 -15.64
N VAL A 20 -8.47 -12.56 -16.04
CA VAL A 20 -7.65 -13.40 -15.14
C VAL A 20 -6.19 -13.05 -15.40
N ILE A 21 -5.41 -12.90 -14.32
CA ILE A 21 -3.97 -12.65 -14.38
C ILE A 21 -3.29 -13.81 -13.67
N ASP A 22 -2.53 -14.61 -14.41
CA ASP A 22 -1.88 -15.82 -13.88
C ASP A 22 -1.01 -15.50 -12.64
N LEU A 23 -0.35 -14.34 -12.64
CA LEU A 23 0.50 -13.90 -11.53
C LEU A 23 -0.29 -13.62 -10.24
N ALA A 24 -1.54 -13.18 -10.37
CA ALA A 24 -2.41 -12.88 -9.23
C ALA A 24 -2.99 -14.16 -8.61
N GLU A 25 -3.23 -15.19 -9.43
CA GLU A 25 -3.78 -16.49 -9.02
C GLU A 25 -2.68 -17.54 -8.69
N SER A 26 -1.41 -17.15 -8.77
CA SER A 26 -0.28 -18.07 -8.60
C SER A 26 -0.07 -18.41 -7.13
N ASP A 27 0.14 -19.70 -6.83
CA ASP A 27 0.63 -20.16 -5.52
C ASP A 27 2.12 -19.87 -5.30
N CYS A 28 2.81 -19.30 -6.30
CA CYS A 28 4.21 -18.93 -6.20
C CYS A 28 4.36 -17.52 -5.61
N ASP A 29 4.93 -17.42 -4.40
CA ASP A 29 5.21 -16.14 -3.73
C ASP A 29 5.93 -15.11 -4.62
N GLY A 30 6.82 -15.58 -5.50
CA GLY A 30 7.57 -14.71 -6.42
C GLY A 30 6.70 -14.10 -7.52
N ASP A 31 5.69 -14.83 -7.99
CA ASP A 31 4.76 -14.35 -9.02
C ASP A 31 3.77 -13.35 -8.42
N VAL A 32 3.23 -13.65 -7.22
CA VAL A 32 2.37 -12.75 -6.46
C VAL A 32 3.12 -11.44 -6.14
N ALA A 33 4.36 -11.53 -5.67
CA ALA A 33 5.17 -10.34 -5.41
C ALA A 33 5.45 -9.54 -6.69
N SER A 34 5.58 -10.21 -7.85
CA SER A 34 5.76 -9.53 -9.14
C SER A 34 4.49 -8.78 -9.55
N PHE A 35 3.31 -9.37 -9.33
CA PHE A 35 2.03 -8.71 -9.52
C PHE A 35 1.86 -7.50 -8.60
N ASP A 36 2.12 -7.66 -7.30
CA ASP A 36 2.03 -6.58 -6.31
C ASP A 36 2.89 -5.38 -6.70
N ASN A 37 4.14 -5.63 -7.10
CA ASN A 37 5.05 -4.59 -7.56
C ASN A 37 4.53 -3.88 -8.81
N ALA A 38 3.97 -4.61 -9.77
CA ALA A 38 3.39 -4.03 -10.97
C ALA A 38 2.20 -3.12 -10.64
N VAL A 39 1.28 -3.57 -9.77
CA VAL A 39 0.13 -2.77 -9.32
C VAL A 39 0.60 -1.47 -8.67
N ILE A 40 1.55 -1.54 -7.73
CA ILE A 40 2.06 -0.35 -7.03
C ILE A 40 2.76 0.60 -8.02
N ASN A 41 3.54 0.09 -8.96
CA ASN A 41 4.26 0.91 -9.94
C ASN A 41 3.31 1.61 -10.93
N ILE A 42 2.22 0.95 -11.36
CA ILE A 42 1.32 1.47 -12.39
C ILE A 42 0.30 2.46 -11.81
N PHE A 43 -0.21 2.17 -10.61
CA PHE A 43 -1.31 2.93 -10.01
C PHE A 43 -0.86 3.89 -8.92
N GLY A 44 0.26 3.59 -8.27
CA GLY A 44 0.69 4.30 -7.06
C GLY A 44 -0.33 4.21 -5.94
N VAL A 45 -0.04 4.88 -4.82
CA VAL A 45 -0.90 4.83 -3.63
C VAL A 45 -2.28 5.44 -3.90
N LYS A 46 -2.37 6.46 -4.76
CA LYS A 46 -3.64 7.07 -5.13
C LYS A 46 -4.55 6.09 -5.87
N GLY A 47 -4.03 5.37 -6.86
CA GLY A 47 -4.85 4.40 -7.60
C GLY A 47 -5.26 3.21 -6.74
N LEU A 48 -4.43 2.78 -5.77
CA LEU A 48 -4.86 1.80 -4.76
C LEU A 48 -6.08 2.31 -3.97
N LEU A 49 -6.07 3.57 -3.54
CA LEU A 49 -7.21 4.16 -2.83
C LEU A 49 -8.45 4.28 -3.72
N GLU A 50 -8.28 4.64 -5.01
CA GLU A 50 -9.38 4.76 -5.96
C GLU A 50 -10.12 3.43 -6.11
N PHE A 51 -9.42 2.31 -6.31
CA PHE A 51 -10.05 0.98 -6.36
C PHE A 51 -10.59 0.53 -5.00
N ALA A 52 -9.87 0.82 -3.91
CA ALA A 52 -10.34 0.50 -2.57
C ALA A 52 -11.65 1.22 -2.22
N ALA A 53 -11.82 2.46 -2.71
CA ALA A 53 -12.99 3.30 -2.45
C ALA A 53 -14.15 3.05 -3.42
N ASP A 54 -13.97 2.20 -4.42
CA ASP A 54 -15.04 1.83 -5.36
C ASP A 54 -15.80 0.60 -4.84
N PRO A 55 -17.08 0.75 -4.45
CA PRO A 55 -17.89 -0.38 -4.00
C PRO A 55 -18.23 -1.37 -5.12
N ASP A 56 -18.15 -0.95 -6.39
CA ASP A 56 -18.43 -1.81 -7.54
C ASP A 56 -17.19 -2.61 -7.98
N CYS A 57 -16.04 -2.40 -7.34
CA CYS A 57 -14.80 -3.14 -7.59
C CYS A 57 -14.79 -4.43 -6.76
N PRO A 58 -14.99 -5.64 -7.35
CA PRO A 58 -15.03 -6.89 -6.61
C PRO A 58 -13.70 -7.20 -5.90
N ASN A 59 -12.58 -6.83 -6.52
CA ASN A 59 -11.27 -7.02 -5.93
C ASN A 59 -10.83 -5.83 -5.05
N ARG A 60 -11.74 -4.93 -4.64
CA ARG A 60 -11.39 -3.76 -3.79
C ARG A 60 -10.61 -4.15 -2.54
N ARG A 61 -10.88 -5.33 -1.97
CA ARG A 61 -10.18 -5.87 -0.81
C ARG A 61 -8.69 -6.03 -1.04
N TYR A 62 -8.29 -6.55 -2.20
CA TYR A 62 -6.87 -6.65 -2.57
C TYR A 62 -6.18 -5.29 -2.53
N PHE A 63 -6.83 -4.25 -3.09
CA PHE A 63 -6.28 -2.90 -3.10
C PHE A 63 -6.17 -2.30 -1.70
N VAL A 64 -7.12 -2.58 -0.81
CA VAL A 64 -7.05 -2.21 0.61
C VAL A 64 -5.86 -2.88 1.28
N ASP A 65 -5.67 -4.17 1.10
CA ASP A 65 -4.56 -4.89 1.74
C ASP A 65 -3.19 -4.33 1.30
N ARG A 66 -3.05 -3.99 0.01
CA ARG A 66 -1.84 -3.35 -0.53
C ARG A 66 -1.67 -1.92 -0.01
N PHE A 67 -2.75 -1.16 0.05
CA PHE A 67 -2.75 0.19 0.60
C PHE A 67 -2.27 0.18 2.06
N VAL A 68 -2.87 -0.66 2.90
CA VAL A 68 -2.49 -0.80 4.33
C VAL A 68 -1.06 -1.29 4.48
N THR A 69 -0.63 -2.26 3.68
CA THR A 69 0.76 -2.75 3.67
C THR A 69 1.74 -1.58 3.51
N LEU A 70 1.50 -0.73 2.51
CA LEU A 70 2.32 0.45 2.23
C LEU A 70 2.34 1.43 3.41
N PHE A 71 1.19 1.77 3.99
CA PHE A 71 1.12 2.70 5.13
C PHE A 71 1.81 2.17 6.37
N LEU A 72 1.58 0.92 6.75
CA LEU A 72 2.23 0.32 7.90
C LEU A 72 3.74 0.20 7.70
N TRP A 73 4.21 -0.05 6.47
CA TRP A 73 5.63 -0.02 6.13
C TRP A 73 6.22 1.38 6.27
N ILE A 74 5.51 2.41 5.82
CA ILE A 74 5.92 3.82 5.93
C ILE A 74 5.98 4.24 7.40
N PHE A 75 4.98 3.91 8.21
CA PHE A 75 4.97 4.25 9.63
C PHE A 75 6.10 3.54 10.38
N ARG A 76 6.31 2.25 10.08
CA ARG A 76 7.44 1.47 10.60
C ARG A 76 8.80 2.08 10.28
N SER A 77 8.98 2.53 9.04
CA SER A 77 10.30 2.91 8.50
C SER A 77 10.64 4.39 8.68
N ASN A 78 9.68 5.20 9.11
CA ASN A 78 9.82 6.65 9.22
C ASN A 78 9.31 7.18 10.57
N GLY A 79 9.34 6.35 11.61
CA GLY A 79 8.98 6.74 12.98
C GLY A 79 9.86 7.86 13.54
N GLU A 80 11.14 7.85 13.19
CA GLU A 80 12.15 8.89 13.43
C GLU A 80 13.23 8.72 12.33
N LEU A 81 13.33 9.60 11.31
CA LEU A 81 14.43 9.53 10.32
C LEU A 81 15.73 10.08 10.96
N PRO A 82 16.97 9.59 10.67
CA PRO A 82 17.51 9.40 9.31
C PRO A 82 18.56 8.27 9.07
N PHE A 83 18.99 8.15 7.79
CA PHE A 83 20.09 7.35 7.18
C PHE A 83 19.91 5.83 6.99
N HIS A 84 19.80 5.39 5.73
CA HIS A 84 20.23 4.06 5.30
C HIS A 84 21.69 4.09 4.87
N PHE A 85 22.53 3.25 5.47
CA PHE A 85 23.80 2.84 4.88
C PHE A 85 23.57 1.52 4.13
N SER A 86 23.80 1.53 2.82
CA SER A 86 23.94 0.28 2.06
C SER A 86 25.22 -0.42 2.51
N ARG A 87 25.13 -1.72 2.85
CA ARG A 87 26.27 -2.52 3.32
C ARG A 87 27.28 -2.88 2.23
N PHE A 88 27.04 -2.53 0.96
CA PHE A 88 27.97 -2.78 -0.14
C PHE A 88 27.87 -1.64 -1.16
N LEU A 89 29.01 -1.14 -1.66
CA LEU A 89 29.21 -0.09 -2.71
C LEU A 89 29.71 1.31 -2.26
N GLY A 90 30.38 1.44 -1.10
CA GLY A 90 31.13 2.66 -0.76
C GLY A 90 30.29 3.82 -0.23
N ILE A 91 30.97 4.87 0.25
CA ILE A 91 30.33 6.06 0.83
C ILE A 91 29.79 6.93 -0.32
N LYS A 92 28.47 7.01 -0.41
CA LYS A 92 27.76 7.94 -1.31
C LYS A 92 28.17 9.39 -1.01
N SER A 93 28.22 10.24 -2.04
CA SER A 93 28.51 11.67 -1.84
C SER A 93 27.46 12.31 -0.93
N ARG A 94 27.84 13.37 -0.21
CA ARG A 94 26.92 14.09 0.67
C ARG A 94 25.74 14.69 -0.11
N GLU A 95 25.97 15.09 -1.35
CA GLU A 95 24.99 15.71 -2.24
C GLU A 95 23.96 14.68 -2.72
N ASP A 96 24.43 13.54 -3.24
CA ASP A 96 23.56 12.44 -3.66
C ASP A 96 22.72 11.91 -2.49
N TYR A 97 23.32 11.84 -1.30
CA TYR A 97 22.61 11.43 -0.08
C TYR A 97 21.47 12.40 0.26
N LYS A 98 21.73 13.71 0.22
CA LYS A 98 20.71 14.73 0.52
C LYS A 98 19.58 14.68 -0.49
N PHE A 99 19.91 14.66 -1.78
CA PHE A 99 18.94 14.61 -2.86
C PHE A 99 17.99 13.41 -2.73
N GLU A 100 18.54 12.22 -2.49
CA GLU A 100 17.69 11.03 -2.30
C GLU A 100 16.85 11.07 -1.02
N THR A 101 17.38 11.68 0.04
CA THR A 101 16.65 11.84 1.30
C THR A 101 15.49 12.81 1.13
N GLU A 102 15.69 13.92 0.43
CA GLU A 102 14.66 14.89 0.07
C GLU A 102 13.61 14.25 -0.83
N ALA A 103 14.01 13.57 -1.90
CA ALA A 103 13.09 12.86 -2.79
C ALA A 103 12.29 11.75 -2.06
N ARG A 104 12.90 11.07 -1.09
CA ARG A 104 12.20 10.09 -0.23
C ARG A 104 11.21 10.78 0.69
N ALA A 105 11.57 11.93 1.28
CA ALA A 105 10.69 12.69 2.15
C ALA A 105 9.47 13.23 1.39
N GLU A 106 9.66 13.74 0.17
CA GLU A 106 8.57 14.15 -0.73
C GLU A 106 7.62 13.00 -1.03
N LYS A 107 8.16 11.83 -1.43
CA LYS A 107 7.33 10.63 -1.67
C LYS A 107 6.52 10.22 -0.44
N ILE A 108 7.10 10.28 0.76
CA ILE A 108 6.37 9.98 2.00
C ILE A 108 5.25 11.01 2.23
N TYR A 109 5.54 12.29 1.99
CA TYR A 109 4.57 13.36 2.13
C TYR A 109 3.39 13.17 1.18
N ASP A 110 3.65 12.84 -0.09
CA ASP A 110 2.60 12.55 -1.08
C ASP A 110 1.70 11.40 -0.64
N VAL A 111 2.28 10.34 -0.08
CA VAL A 111 1.51 9.22 0.47
C VAL A 111 0.65 9.66 1.66
N CYS A 112 1.15 10.51 2.55
CA CYS A 112 0.37 11.10 3.63
C CYS A 112 -0.79 11.98 3.12
N LEU A 113 -0.60 12.71 2.01
CA LEU A 113 -1.69 13.46 1.39
C LEU A 113 -2.80 12.53 0.87
N VAL A 114 -2.45 11.37 0.31
CA VAL A 114 -3.44 10.36 -0.09
C VAL A 114 -4.20 9.84 1.12
N LEU A 115 -3.54 9.56 2.25
CA LEU A 115 -4.21 9.18 3.50
C LEU A 115 -5.18 10.27 3.97
N ASP A 116 -4.73 11.53 4.03
CA ASP A 116 -5.57 12.66 4.45
C ASP A 116 -6.78 12.83 3.52
N SER A 117 -6.66 12.51 2.23
CA SER A 117 -7.79 12.59 1.29
C SER A 117 -8.94 11.63 1.63
N MET A 118 -8.68 10.53 2.36
CA MET A 118 -9.71 9.59 2.80
C MET A 118 -10.78 10.26 3.65
N ARG A 119 -10.46 11.33 4.40
CA ARG A 119 -11.43 12.09 5.20
C ARG A 119 -12.61 12.64 4.39
N LEU A 120 -12.44 12.79 3.07
CA LEU A 120 -13.44 13.32 2.16
C LEU A 120 -14.30 12.22 1.50
N ILE A 121 -13.89 10.95 1.59
CA ILE A 121 -14.57 9.81 0.98
C ILE A 121 -15.68 9.33 1.91
N LYS A 122 -16.95 9.40 1.48
CA LYS A 122 -18.10 9.11 2.34
C LYS A 122 -18.38 7.61 2.57
N ASP A 123 -17.65 6.73 1.89
CA ASP A 123 -17.77 5.28 2.07
C ASP A 123 -17.47 4.90 3.54
N PRO A 124 -18.40 4.24 4.26
CA PRO A 124 -18.19 3.81 5.64
C PRO A 124 -16.98 2.90 5.85
N ALA A 125 -16.66 2.02 4.89
CA ALA A 125 -15.50 1.14 4.94
C ALA A 125 -14.20 1.95 4.92
N ILE A 126 -14.13 2.95 4.03
CA ILE A 126 -13.00 3.88 3.93
C ILE A 126 -12.87 4.75 5.18
N GLN A 127 -13.99 5.23 5.74
CA GLN A 127 -13.97 6.01 6.98
C GLN A 127 -13.53 5.18 8.19
N SER A 128 -13.92 3.91 8.27
CA SER A 128 -13.44 2.98 9.30
C SER A 128 -11.93 2.77 9.16
N LEU A 129 -11.46 2.45 7.96
CA LEU A 129 -10.06 2.24 7.66
C LEU A 129 -9.21 3.47 7.98
N TYR A 130 -9.67 4.66 7.60
CA TYR A 130 -8.98 5.92 7.87
C TYR A 130 -8.73 6.11 9.37
N LYS A 131 -9.76 5.90 10.21
CA LYS A 131 -9.64 6.02 11.67
C LYS A 131 -8.63 5.02 12.23
N GLN A 132 -8.74 3.75 11.84
CA GLN A 132 -7.80 2.71 12.29
C GLN A 132 -6.35 3.03 11.96
N LEU A 133 -6.08 3.51 10.73
CA LEU A 133 -4.73 3.91 10.31
C LEU A 133 -4.19 5.09 11.12
N LEU A 134 -5.04 6.08 11.46
CA LEU A 134 -4.67 7.19 12.33
C LEU A 134 -4.41 6.74 13.77
N ASP A 135 -5.24 5.85 14.30
CA ASP A 135 -5.09 5.31 15.66
C ASP A 135 -3.77 4.53 15.77
N PHE A 136 -3.47 3.65 14.80
CA PHE A 136 -2.18 2.98 14.74
C PHE A 136 -1.02 3.97 14.68
N ARG A 137 -1.13 5.03 13.87
CA ARG A 137 -0.09 6.06 13.81
C ARG A 137 0.10 6.76 15.16
N HIS A 138 -0.99 7.06 15.86
CA HIS A 138 -0.94 7.71 17.17
C HIS A 138 -0.29 6.81 18.24
N ASP A 139 -0.58 5.51 18.19
CA ASP A 139 -0.07 4.51 19.13
C ASP A 139 1.39 4.07 18.85
N TYR A 140 2.03 4.61 17.82
CA TYR A 140 3.42 4.30 17.50
C TYR A 140 4.38 4.81 18.59
N ARG A 141 4.98 3.87 19.36
CA ARG A 141 5.94 4.15 20.45
C ARG A 141 7.40 3.74 20.16
N GLY A 142 7.83 3.76 18.90
CA GLY A 142 9.27 3.61 18.55
C GLY A 142 9.80 2.18 18.35
N GLY A 143 8.95 1.13 18.42
CA GLY A 143 9.33 -0.26 18.14
C GLY A 143 8.87 -0.74 16.76
N SER A 144 9.78 -0.78 15.79
CA SER A 144 9.44 -0.89 14.36
C SER A 144 8.85 -2.25 13.91
N ARG A 145 9.32 -3.38 14.45
CA ARG A 145 8.88 -4.71 14.00
C ARG A 145 7.55 -5.15 14.63
N ASP A 146 7.40 -4.93 15.94
CA ASP A 146 6.17 -5.26 16.67
C ASP A 146 5.01 -4.37 16.25
N PHE A 147 5.28 -3.12 15.83
CA PHE A 147 4.25 -2.23 15.31
C PHE A 147 3.52 -2.85 14.11
N TYR A 148 4.27 -3.25 13.08
CA TYR A 148 3.69 -3.76 11.82
C TYR A 148 2.75 -4.95 12.04
N TYR A 149 3.22 -5.98 12.74
CA TYR A 149 2.42 -7.19 12.95
C TYR A 149 1.25 -6.97 13.93
N ARG A 150 1.42 -6.11 14.94
CA ARG A 150 0.31 -5.77 15.85
C ARG A 150 -0.78 -4.99 15.14
N SER A 151 -0.42 -3.98 14.35
CA SER A 151 -1.40 -3.21 13.57
C SER A 151 -2.10 -4.08 12.55
N TRP A 152 -1.38 -4.98 11.86
CA TRP A 152 -2.00 -5.97 10.98
C TRP A 152 -2.98 -6.90 11.69
N GLY A 153 -2.61 -7.40 12.88
CA GLY A 153 -3.48 -8.28 13.67
C GLY A 153 -4.69 -7.57 14.29
N ALA A 154 -4.64 -6.25 14.45
CA ALA A 154 -5.72 -5.43 14.98
C ALA A 154 -6.60 -4.78 13.89
N LEU A 155 -6.23 -4.95 12.61
CA LEU A 155 -6.92 -4.35 11.48
C LEU A 155 -8.26 -5.06 11.26
N ASP A 156 -9.35 -4.30 11.34
CA ASP A 156 -10.70 -4.75 11.03
C ASP A 156 -11.09 -4.25 9.64
N LEU A 157 -11.26 -5.20 8.71
CA LEU A 157 -11.64 -4.96 7.32
C LEU A 157 -12.94 -5.68 6.94
N GLU A 158 -13.81 -6.00 7.91
CA GLU A 158 -15.09 -6.67 7.65
C GLU A 158 -15.97 -5.93 6.64
N LEU A 159 -15.94 -4.59 6.65
CA LEU A 159 -16.69 -3.73 5.73
C LEU A 159 -16.23 -3.81 4.26
N PHE A 160 -15.10 -4.48 3.99
CA PHE A 160 -14.60 -4.73 2.63
C PHE A 160 -14.86 -6.15 2.15
N ASN A 161 -15.52 -6.99 2.96
CA ASN A 161 -15.89 -8.34 2.56
C ASN A 161 -17.27 -8.31 1.90
N ASP A 162 -17.41 -8.98 0.76
CA ASP A 162 -18.64 -9.02 -0.05
C ASP A 162 -19.87 -9.59 0.71
N ASP A 163 -19.64 -10.33 1.80
CA ASP A 163 -20.69 -10.91 2.64
C ASP A 163 -21.35 -9.88 3.59
N ALA A 164 -20.81 -8.66 3.72
CA ALA A 164 -21.39 -7.63 4.59
C ALA A 164 -22.60 -6.89 3.96
N ILE A 165 -22.92 -7.16 2.69
CA ILE A 165 -23.99 -6.49 1.92
C ILE A 165 -24.91 -7.50 1.20
N ARG A 166 -25.19 -8.66 1.82
CA ARG A 166 -26.29 -9.56 1.39
C ARG A 166 -27.33 -9.75 2.48
#